data_AF-A0A7K9D4N9-F1
#
_entry.id   AF-A0A7K9D4N9-F1
#
_cell.length_a   1.000
_cell.length_b   1.000
_cell.length_c   1.000
_cell.angle_alpha   90.00
_cell.angle_beta   90.00
_cell.angle_gamma   90.00
#
_symmetry.space_group_name_H-M   'P 1'
#
loop_
_entity.id
_entity.type
_entity.pdbx_description
1 polymer ?
#
loop_
_entity_poly.entity_id
_entity_poly.type
_entity_poly.pdbx_seq_one_letter_code
_entity_poly.pdbx_strand_id
1 'polypeptide(L)'
;LHEEIIDFYDFMSPRPEEAAMRREVVKRIETVIKDLWPTADVQIFGSFSTGLYLPTSDIDLVVFGKWERPPLQLLEQALRKHNVAEPYSIKVLDKATVPIIKLTDQETEVKVDISFNVETGVKAARFIKEYMKKYSLLPYLILVLKQFLLQRDLNEVFTGGISSYSLILMAISFLQLHPRIDARRADENLGMLLIEFFELYGRNFNYLKTGIRIKNGGAYIAKEEIMKLMTNGYRPSMLCIEDPLLPGNDVGRSSYGAMQVKQVFDYAYIVLSHAVSPLARSYPNRDSE
;
A
#
# COMPACT_ATOMS: atom_id res chain seq x y z
N LEU A 1 10.14 -20.82 6.65
CA LEU A 1 10.11 -19.41 6.27
C LEU A 1 10.02 -19.17 4.77
N HIS A 2 10.98 -19.58 3.92
CA HIS A 2 10.84 -19.36 2.46
C HIS A 2 9.55 -19.96 1.89
N GLU A 3 9.36 -21.28 2.07
CA GLU A 3 8.13 -21.99 1.63
C GLU A 3 6.87 -21.39 2.27
N GLU A 4 6.90 -21.09 3.57
CA GLU A 4 5.75 -20.48 4.27
C GLU A 4 5.33 -19.12 3.69
N ILE A 5 6.28 -18.33 3.18
CA ILE A 5 5.98 -17.06 2.50
C ILE A 5 5.31 -17.33 1.14
N ILE A 6 5.74 -18.37 0.42
CA ILE A 6 5.12 -18.78 -0.84
C ILE A 6 3.70 -19.28 -0.57
N ASP A 7 3.52 -20.20 0.38
CA ASP A 7 2.22 -20.74 0.77
C ASP A 7 1.28 -19.62 1.23
N PHE A 8 1.78 -18.67 2.03
CA PHE A 8 1.02 -17.50 2.46
C PHE A 8 0.61 -16.63 1.28
N TYR A 9 1.53 -16.38 0.34
CA TYR A 9 1.23 -15.62 -0.87
C TYR A 9 0.13 -16.30 -1.68
N ASP A 10 0.22 -17.61 -1.91
CA ASP A 10 -0.78 -18.36 -2.68
C ASP A 10 -2.13 -18.41 -1.97
N PHE A 11 -2.14 -18.53 -0.64
CA PHE A 11 -3.35 -18.53 0.18
C PHE A 11 -4.06 -17.17 0.18
N MET A 12 -3.29 -16.09 0.31
CA MET A 12 -3.81 -14.71 0.38
C MET A 12 -4.01 -14.07 -0.98
N SER A 13 -3.46 -14.67 -2.02
CA SER A 13 -3.60 -14.17 -3.38
C SER A 13 -5.06 -14.24 -3.81
N PRO A 14 -5.55 -13.22 -4.52
CA PRO A 14 -6.95 -13.15 -4.85
C PRO A 14 -7.40 -14.26 -5.78
N ARG A 15 -8.55 -14.85 -5.48
CA ARG A 15 -9.14 -15.90 -6.33
C ARG A 15 -9.88 -15.31 -7.52
N PRO A 16 -10.01 -16.04 -8.65
CA PRO A 16 -10.79 -15.59 -9.79
C PRO A 16 -12.23 -15.21 -9.45
N GLU A 17 -12.86 -15.93 -8.52
CA GLU A 17 -14.22 -15.69 -8.04
C GLU A 17 -14.32 -14.40 -7.25
N GLU A 18 -13.36 -14.14 -6.34
CA GLU A 18 -13.30 -12.89 -5.57
C GLU A 18 -13.07 -11.69 -6.50
N ALA A 19 -12.19 -11.85 -7.49
CA ALA A 19 -11.93 -10.83 -8.49
C ALA A 19 -13.17 -10.55 -9.35
N ALA A 20 -13.96 -11.59 -9.68
CA ALA A 20 -15.21 -11.44 -10.42
C ALA A 20 -16.27 -10.70 -9.59
N MET A 21 -16.44 -11.10 -8.33
CA MET A 21 -17.34 -10.43 -7.39
C MET A 21 -16.98 -8.95 -7.21
N ARG A 22 -15.69 -8.62 -7.02
CA ARG A 22 -15.22 -7.23 -6.92
C ARG A 22 -15.49 -6.43 -8.20
N ARG A 23 -15.38 -7.04 -9.38
CA ARG A 23 -15.76 -6.38 -10.66
C ARG A 23 -17.26 -6.12 -10.75
N GLU A 24 -18.08 -6.98 -10.17
CA GLU A 24 -19.54 -6.79 -10.12
C GLU A 24 -19.91 -5.58 -9.25
N VAL A 25 -19.30 -5.46 -8.06
CA VAL A 25 -19.41 -4.28 -7.18
C VAL A 25 -19.07 -3.01 -7.96
N VAL A 26 -17.93 -3.02 -8.67
CA VAL A 26 -17.49 -1.88 -9.50
C VAL A 26 -18.53 -1.55 -10.57
N LYS A 27 -19.11 -2.55 -11.24
CA LYS A 27 -20.12 -2.36 -12.28
C LYS A 27 -21.42 -1.76 -11.73
N ARG A 28 -21.88 -2.17 -10.55
CA ARG A 28 -23.05 -1.58 -9.88
C ARG A 28 -22.81 -0.10 -9.58
N ILE A 29 -21.65 0.23 -9.00
CA ILE A 29 -21.28 1.61 -8.68
C ILE A 29 -21.10 2.44 -9.96
N GLU A 30 -20.45 1.89 -10.99
CA GLU A 30 -20.27 2.55 -12.28
C GLU A 30 -21.63 2.88 -12.92
N THR A 31 -22.62 1.98 -12.83
CA THR A 31 -23.97 2.23 -13.35
C THR A 31 -24.60 3.47 -12.69
N VAL A 32 -24.53 3.58 -11.35
CA VAL A 32 -25.02 4.76 -10.63
C VAL A 32 -24.29 6.04 -11.04
N ILE A 33 -22.97 5.97 -11.20
CA ILE A 33 -22.16 7.11 -11.63
C ILE A 33 -22.53 7.55 -13.05
N LYS A 34 -22.74 6.60 -13.97
CA LYS A 34 -23.09 6.86 -15.37
C LYS A 34 -24.52 7.40 -15.52
N ASP A 35 -25.44 7.01 -14.64
CA ASP A 35 -26.79 7.58 -14.59
C ASP A 35 -26.77 9.06 -14.20
N LEU A 36 -25.87 9.45 -13.28
CA LEU A 36 -25.66 10.86 -12.92
C LEU A 36 -24.85 11.64 -13.97
N TRP A 37 -23.78 11.03 -14.46
CA TRP A 37 -22.80 11.63 -15.36
C TRP A 37 -22.41 10.66 -16.48
N PRO A 38 -23.15 10.63 -17.60
CA PRO A 38 -22.91 9.68 -18.69
C PRO A 38 -21.51 9.75 -19.32
N THR A 39 -20.89 10.93 -19.25
CA THR A 39 -19.55 11.20 -19.79
C THR A 39 -18.42 10.98 -18.79
N ALA A 40 -18.72 10.66 -17.52
CA ALA A 40 -17.69 10.37 -16.53
C ALA A 40 -16.97 9.06 -16.86
N ASP A 41 -15.69 8.96 -16.56
CA ASP A 41 -14.89 7.75 -16.72
C ASP A 41 -14.53 7.16 -15.34
N VAL A 42 -14.83 5.88 -15.12
CA VAL A 42 -14.64 5.23 -13.82
C VAL A 42 -13.49 4.24 -13.96
N GLN A 43 -12.45 4.42 -13.16
CA GLN A 43 -11.28 3.55 -13.18
C GLN A 43 -10.97 2.99 -11.79
N ILE A 44 -10.56 1.73 -11.76
CA ILE A 44 -9.99 1.10 -10.58
C ILE A 44 -8.52 1.52 -10.45
N PHE A 45 -8.12 1.91 -9.24
CA PHE A 45 -6.71 2.13 -8.90
C PHE A 45 -6.30 1.33 -7.66
N GLY A 46 -5.14 1.66 -7.09
CA GLY A 46 -4.72 1.10 -5.82
C GLY A 46 -4.38 -0.40 -5.85
N SER A 47 -4.64 -1.07 -4.74
CA SER A 47 -4.22 -2.46 -4.51
C SER A 47 -4.94 -3.46 -5.42
N PHE A 48 -6.22 -3.21 -5.73
CA PHE A 48 -7.01 -4.03 -6.63
C PHE A 48 -6.45 -3.96 -8.06
N SER A 49 -6.04 -2.77 -8.51
CA SER A 49 -5.43 -2.61 -9.83
C SER A 49 -4.09 -3.34 -9.95
N THR A 50 -3.25 -3.31 -8.92
CA THR A 50 -1.91 -3.96 -8.95
C THR A 50 -1.93 -5.46 -8.73
N GLY A 51 -3.03 -6.03 -8.20
CA GLY A 51 -3.11 -7.43 -7.80
C GLY A 51 -2.43 -7.72 -6.47
N LEU A 52 -2.14 -6.69 -5.67
CA LEU A 52 -1.49 -6.78 -4.36
C LEU A 52 -2.46 -6.46 -3.22
N TYR A 53 -3.71 -6.87 -3.35
CA TYR A 53 -4.73 -6.65 -2.34
C TYR A 53 -4.86 -7.88 -1.44
N LEU A 54 -5.07 -7.65 -0.15
CA LEU A 54 -5.47 -8.69 0.78
C LEU A 54 -6.98 -8.96 0.61
N PRO A 55 -7.50 -10.14 0.98
CA PRO A 55 -8.93 -10.45 0.87
C PRO A 55 -9.83 -9.38 1.51
N THR A 56 -9.36 -8.75 2.59
CA THR A 56 -10.05 -7.69 3.35
C THR A 56 -9.82 -6.27 2.82
N SER A 57 -9.04 -6.09 1.75
CA SER A 57 -8.70 -4.76 1.23
C SER A 57 -9.87 -4.10 0.52
N ASP A 58 -9.94 -2.77 0.64
CA ASP A 58 -10.94 -1.93 -0.03
C ASP A 58 -10.74 -1.91 -1.57
N ILE A 59 -11.80 -1.59 -2.31
CA ILE A 59 -11.71 -1.25 -3.73
C ILE A 59 -11.53 0.26 -3.86
N ASP A 60 -10.44 0.69 -4.48
CA ASP A 60 -10.18 2.09 -4.78
C ASP A 60 -10.69 2.46 -6.18
N LEU A 61 -11.66 3.39 -6.26
CA LEU A 61 -12.24 3.90 -7.50
C LEU A 61 -11.95 5.39 -7.69
N VAL A 62 -11.53 5.76 -8.90
CA VAL A 62 -11.41 7.16 -9.30
C VAL A 62 -12.41 7.46 -10.41
N VAL A 63 -13.13 8.56 -10.24
CA VAL A 63 -14.09 9.07 -11.22
C VAL A 63 -13.51 10.30 -11.89
N PHE A 64 -13.33 10.23 -13.20
CA PHE A 64 -12.87 11.33 -14.03
C PHE A 64 -14.05 12.04 -14.69
N GLY A 65 -13.99 13.37 -14.70
CA GLY A 65 -15.02 14.17 -15.33
C GLY A 65 -14.80 15.66 -15.10
N LYS A 66 -15.69 16.45 -15.70
CA LYS A 66 -15.58 17.91 -15.74
C LYS A 66 -16.37 18.51 -14.58
N TRP A 67 -15.70 18.71 -13.46
CA TRP A 67 -16.25 19.40 -12.29
C TRP A 67 -15.25 20.44 -11.77
N GLU A 68 -15.74 21.61 -11.35
CA GLU A 68 -14.91 22.60 -10.65
C GLU A 68 -14.54 22.11 -9.23
N ARG A 69 -15.44 21.35 -8.60
CA ARG A 69 -15.24 20.71 -7.29
C ARG A 69 -15.81 19.29 -7.30
N PRO A 70 -15.23 18.35 -6.53
CA PRO A 70 -15.76 16.98 -6.43
C PRO A 70 -17.23 16.97 -5.97
N PRO A 71 -18.16 16.39 -6.75
CA PRO A 71 -19.59 16.40 -6.44
C PRO A 71 -19.97 15.30 -5.42
N LEU A 72 -19.28 15.26 -4.28
CA LEU A 72 -19.36 14.17 -3.30
C LEU A 72 -20.79 13.93 -2.77
N GLN A 73 -21.46 15.03 -2.39
CA GLN A 73 -22.83 15.00 -1.86
C GLN A 73 -23.85 14.45 -2.87
N LEU A 74 -23.69 14.78 -4.16
CA LEU A 74 -24.59 14.31 -5.21
C LEU A 74 -24.40 12.80 -5.45
N LEU A 75 -23.14 12.33 -5.44
CA LEU A 75 -22.86 10.90 -5.54
C LEU A 75 -23.38 10.13 -4.30
N GLU A 76 -23.19 10.66 -3.09
CA GLU A 76 -23.72 10.06 -1.86
C GLU A 76 -25.25 9.83 -1.97
N GLN A 77 -26.01 10.85 -2.38
CA GLN A 77 -27.46 10.75 -2.51
C GLN A 77 -27.88 9.71 -3.55
N ALA A 78 -27.17 9.64 -4.68
CA ALA A 78 -27.46 8.66 -5.73
C ALA A 78 -27.15 7.23 -5.27
N LEU A 79 -26.01 7.01 -4.60
CA LEU A 79 -25.63 5.71 -4.05
C LEU A 79 -26.68 5.20 -3.04
N ARG A 80 -27.23 6.10 -2.20
CA ARG A 80 -28.33 5.77 -1.28
C ARG A 80 -29.62 5.44 -2.03
N LYS A 81 -29.97 6.24 -3.05
CA LYS A 81 -31.20 6.04 -3.82
C LYS A 81 -31.22 4.70 -4.55
N HIS A 82 -30.07 4.25 -5.04
CA HIS A 82 -29.93 2.98 -5.76
C HIS A 82 -29.70 1.78 -4.83
N ASN A 83 -29.66 1.95 -3.50
CA ASN A 83 -29.41 0.88 -2.51
C ASN A 83 -28.17 0.02 -2.84
N VAL A 84 -27.08 0.66 -3.28
CA VAL A 84 -25.82 -0.05 -3.60
C VAL A 84 -24.98 -0.28 -2.33
N ALA A 85 -25.14 0.58 -1.33
CA ALA A 85 -24.36 0.54 -0.09
C ALA A 85 -25.22 0.12 1.09
N GLU A 86 -24.60 -0.56 2.06
CA GLU A 86 -25.23 -0.87 3.34
C GLU A 86 -25.81 0.39 3.99
N PRO A 87 -26.98 0.30 4.67
CA PRO A 87 -27.56 1.42 5.39
C PRO A 87 -26.54 2.05 6.35
N TYR A 88 -26.36 3.38 6.25
CA TYR A 88 -25.43 4.16 7.07
C TYR A 88 -23.92 3.91 6.88
N SER A 89 -23.51 3.06 5.92
CA SER A 89 -22.07 2.83 5.66
C SER A 89 -21.39 3.97 4.91
N ILE A 90 -22.15 4.75 4.13
CA ILE A 90 -21.59 5.82 3.31
C ILE A 90 -21.08 6.98 4.18
N LYS A 91 -19.78 7.27 4.06
CA LYS A 91 -19.08 8.36 4.76
C LYS A 91 -18.38 9.26 3.75
N VAL A 92 -18.71 10.55 3.77
CA VAL A 92 -18.01 11.56 2.98
C VAL A 92 -16.89 12.17 3.81
N LEU A 93 -15.66 12.04 3.35
CA LEU A 93 -14.46 12.60 3.97
C LEU A 93 -13.94 13.74 3.10
N ASP A 94 -14.48 14.94 3.29
CA ASP A 94 -14.24 16.12 2.44
C ASP A 94 -13.11 17.04 2.91
N LYS A 95 -12.64 16.87 4.15
CA LYS A 95 -11.59 17.71 4.76
C LYS A 95 -10.16 17.24 4.46
N ALA A 96 -9.99 16.05 3.90
CA ALA A 96 -8.68 15.50 3.56
C ALA A 96 -8.09 16.19 2.32
N THR A 97 -6.78 16.09 2.12
CA THR A 97 -6.10 16.60 0.90
C THR A 97 -6.71 16.03 -0.38
N VAL A 98 -7.15 14.76 -0.33
CA VAL A 98 -7.94 14.13 -1.37
C VAL A 98 -9.29 13.77 -0.76
N PRO A 99 -10.37 14.49 -1.12
CA PRO A 99 -11.71 14.14 -0.68
C PRO A 99 -12.16 12.79 -1.23
N ILE A 100 -12.72 11.95 -0.35
CA ILE A 100 -13.18 10.60 -0.71
C ILE A 100 -14.56 10.28 -0.14
N ILE A 101 -15.29 9.40 -0.82
CA ILE A 101 -16.49 8.73 -0.29
C ILE A 101 -16.11 7.30 0.04
N LYS A 102 -16.29 6.90 1.30
CA LYS A 102 -16.18 5.49 1.71
C LYS A 102 -17.56 4.88 1.80
N LEU A 103 -17.74 3.63 1.40
CA LEU A 103 -18.98 2.87 1.55
C LEU A 103 -18.68 1.37 1.69
N THR A 104 -19.66 0.62 2.17
CA THR A 104 -19.65 -0.85 2.13
C THR A 104 -20.74 -1.31 1.18
N ASP A 105 -20.40 -2.12 0.17
CA ASP A 105 -21.38 -2.69 -0.76
C ASP A 105 -22.37 -3.60 -0.01
N GLN A 106 -23.66 -3.42 -0.29
CA GLN A 106 -24.73 -4.10 0.43
C GLN A 106 -24.80 -5.61 0.14
N GLU A 107 -24.39 -6.06 -1.04
CA GLU A 107 -24.52 -7.46 -1.46
C GLU A 107 -23.31 -8.31 -1.04
N THR A 108 -22.13 -7.70 -0.99
CA THR A 108 -20.86 -8.44 -0.83
C THR A 108 -20.03 -8.02 0.38
N GLU A 109 -20.49 -7.02 1.15
CA GLU A 109 -19.78 -6.42 2.30
C GLU A 109 -18.39 -5.84 1.92
N VAL A 110 -18.14 -5.64 0.63
CA VAL A 110 -16.84 -5.12 0.16
C VAL A 110 -16.81 -3.61 0.35
N LYS A 111 -15.77 -3.14 1.03
CA LYS A 111 -15.50 -1.72 1.22
C LYS A 111 -15.02 -1.08 -0.08
N VAL A 112 -15.49 0.13 -0.36
CA VAL A 112 -15.13 0.91 -1.54
C VAL A 112 -14.81 2.34 -1.16
N ASP A 113 -13.68 2.83 -1.65
CA ASP A 113 -13.23 4.21 -1.55
C ASP A 113 -13.32 4.87 -2.93
N ILE A 114 -14.12 5.93 -3.05
CA ILE A 114 -14.33 6.67 -4.30
C ILE A 114 -13.71 8.06 -4.20
N SER A 115 -12.82 8.38 -5.14
CA SER A 115 -12.18 9.70 -5.29
C SER A 115 -12.47 10.32 -6.66
N PHE A 116 -12.24 11.62 -6.81
CA PHE A 116 -12.50 12.34 -8.06
C PHE A 116 -11.22 12.97 -8.63
N ASN A 117 -11.01 12.79 -9.93
CA ASN A 117 -9.92 13.41 -10.70
C ASN A 117 -8.50 13.19 -10.13
N VAL A 118 -8.26 12.06 -9.47
CA VAL A 118 -6.94 11.69 -8.91
C VAL A 118 -6.16 10.83 -9.91
N GLU A 119 -5.48 11.46 -10.86
CA GLU A 119 -4.69 10.74 -11.89
C GLU A 119 -3.48 9.97 -11.32
N THR A 120 -2.93 10.43 -10.19
CA THR A 120 -1.69 9.89 -9.62
C THR A 120 -1.82 8.43 -9.22
N GLY A 121 -3.00 8.00 -8.75
CA GLY A 121 -3.26 6.61 -8.34
C GLY A 121 -3.15 5.61 -9.50
N VAL A 122 -3.65 5.97 -10.69
CA VAL A 122 -3.58 5.12 -11.89
C VAL A 122 -2.14 5.00 -12.39
N LYS A 123 -1.40 6.11 -12.41
CA LYS A 123 0.03 6.12 -12.78
C LYS A 123 0.87 5.29 -11.78
N ALA A 124 0.57 5.40 -10.49
CA ALA A 124 1.22 4.60 -9.44
C ALA A 124 0.98 3.10 -9.63
N ALA A 125 -0.25 2.67 -9.94
CA ALA A 125 -0.54 1.27 -10.20
C ALA A 125 0.26 0.72 -11.39
N ARG A 126 0.39 1.47 -12.49
CA ARG A 126 1.22 1.07 -13.65
C ARG A 126 2.70 0.97 -13.28
N PHE A 127 3.21 1.98 -12.58
CA PHE A 127 4.59 2.00 -12.08
C PHE A 127 4.91 0.77 -11.20
N ILE A 128 4.02 0.43 -10.27
CA ILE A 128 4.20 -0.74 -9.39
C ILE A 128 4.23 -2.04 -10.21
N LYS A 129 3.34 -2.17 -11.20
CA LYS A 129 3.31 -3.36 -12.09
C LYS A 129 4.62 -3.55 -12.85
N GLU A 130 5.26 -2.47 -13.29
CA GLU A 130 6.57 -2.55 -13.96
C GLU A 130 7.66 -3.07 -13.01
N TYR A 131 7.66 -2.61 -11.76
CA TYR A 131 8.59 -3.09 -10.75
C TYR A 131 8.33 -4.54 -10.31
N MET A 132 7.07 -4.98 -10.25
CA MET A 132 6.74 -6.38 -10.00
C MET A 132 7.23 -7.30 -11.12
N LYS A 133 7.20 -6.84 -12.38
CA LYS A 133 7.80 -7.59 -13.49
C LYS A 133 9.32 -7.64 -13.39
N LYS A 134 9.95 -6.55 -12.93
CA LYS A 134 11.40 -6.46 -12.77
C LYS A 134 11.92 -7.29 -11.59
N TYR A 135 11.16 -7.35 -10.50
CA TYR A 135 11.51 -8.06 -9.28
C TYR A 135 10.41 -9.08 -8.95
N SER A 136 10.59 -10.32 -9.41
CA SER A 136 9.59 -11.38 -9.28
C SER A 136 9.25 -11.76 -7.83
N LEU A 137 10.18 -11.53 -6.89
CA LEU A 137 10.00 -11.78 -5.45
C LEU A 137 9.26 -10.66 -4.71
N LEU A 138 9.12 -9.49 -5.33
CA LEU A 138 8.50 -8.31 -4.73
C LEU A 138 7.03 -8.54 -4.29
N PRO A 139 6.15 -9.22 -5.06
CA PRO A 139 4.77 -9.47 -4.65
C PRO A 139 4.65 -10.27 -3.34
N TYR A 140 5.48 -11.30 -3.18
CA TYR A 140 5.54 -12.16 -2.00
C TYR A 140 5.90 -11.34 -0.75
N LEU A 141 6.97 -10.54 -0.84
CA LEU A 141 7.38 -9.66 0.25
C LEU A 141 6.30 -8.64 0.59
N ILE A 142 5.68 -8.01 -0.41
CA ILE A 142 4.64 -7.00 -0.18
C ILE A 142 3.44 -7.59 0.55
N LEU A 143 2.93 -8.77 0.17
CA LEU A 143 1.76 -9.35 0.85
C LEU A 143 2.04 -9.65 2.32
N VAL A 144 3.20 -10.24 2.63
CA VAL A 144 3.58 -10.50 4.04
C VAL A 144 3.72 -9.20 4.82
N LEU A 145 4.41 -8.20 4.26
CA LEU A 145 4.60 -6.90 4.92
C LEU A 145 3.28 -6.14 5.11
N LYS A 146 2.36 -6.21 4.14
CA LYS A 146 1.03 -5.63 4.25
C LYS A 146 0.24 -6.28 5.37
N GLN A 147 0.19 -7.61 5.39
CA GLN A 147 -0.51 -8.35 6.45
C GLN A 147 0.10 -8.05 7.83
N PHE A 148 1.44 -7.98 7.90
CA PHE A 148 2.17 -7.68 9.12
C PHE A 148 1.78 -6.31 9.72
N LEU A 149 1.68 -5.27 8.89
CA LEU A 149 1.24 -3.94 9.34
C LEU A 149 -0.26 -3.88 9.64
N LEU A 150 -1.08 -4.58 8.84
CA LEU A 150 -2.53 -4.66 9.04
C LEU A 150 -2.88 -5.25 10.40
N GLN A 151 -2.25 -6.36 10.80
CA GLN A 151 -2.48 -6.99 12.11
C GLN A 151 -2.10 -6.14 13.32
N ARG A 152 -1.46 -4.98 13.10
CA ARG A 152 -0.99 -4.05 14.13
C ARG A 152 -1.65 -2.68 14.02
N ASP A 153 -2.61 -2.51 13.11
CA ASP A 153 -3.26 -1.23 12.80
C ASP A 153 -2.28 -0.13 12.35
N LEU A 154 -1.18 -0.53 11.69
CA LEU A 154 -0.09 0.35 11.22
C LEU A 154 -0.11 0.59 9.70
N ASN A 155 -1.16 0.15 9.00
CA ASN A 155 -1.33 0.27 7.56
C ASN A 155 -2.14 1.51 7.11
N GLU A 156 -2.72 2.25 8.06
CA GLU A 156 -3.52 3.44 7.76
C GLU A 156 -2.76 4.74 8.07
N VAL A 157 -2.72 5.66 7.10
CA VAL A 157 -2.07 6.97 7.30
C VAL A 157 -2.87 7.91 8.20
N PHE A 158 -4.17 7.66 8.39
CA PHE A 158 -5.02 8.46 9.27
C PHE A 158 -4.54 8.37 10.73
N THR A 159 -4.12 7.18 11.17
CA THR A 159 -3.51 6.91 12.47
C THR A 159 -1.99 7.09 12.48
N GLY A 160 -1.41 7.57 11.38
CA GLY A 160 0.03 7.82 11.24
C GLY A 160 0.85 6.61 10.77
N GLY A 161 0.20 5.50 10.41
CA GLY A 161 0.84 4.32 9.83
C GLY A 161 1.46 4.55 8.44
N ILE A 162 1.93 3.46 7.83
CA ILE A 162 2.56 3.49 6.52
C ILE A 162 1.52 3.14 5.45
N SER A 163 1.37 4.02 4.45
CA SER A 163 0.50 3.75 3.30
C SER A 163 0.97 2.53 2.51
N SER A 164 0.05 1.83 1.84
CA SER A 164 0.40 0.74 0.91
C SER A 164 1.43 1.18 -0.14
N TYR A 165 1.32 2.40 -0.67
CA TYR A 165 2.27 2.88 -1.67
C TYR A 165 3.66 3.11 -1.06
N SER A 166 3.74 3.78 0.10
CA SER A 166 5.00 3.97 0.83
C SER A 166 5.70 2.64 1.13
N LEU A 167 4.96 1.65 1.61
CA LEU A 167 5.49 0.31 1.90
C LEU A 167 6.07 -0.36 0.66
N ILE A 168 5.37 -0.27 -0.47
CA ILE A 168 5.84 -0.83 -1.75
C ILE A 168 7.11 -0.12 -2.21
N LEU A 169 7.19 1.21 -2.09
CA LEU A 169 8.40 1.96 -2.43
C LEU A 169 9.58 1.60 -1.53
N MET A 170 9.35 1.35 -0.24
CA MET A 170 10.38 0.82 0.66
C MET A 170 10.87 -0.56 0.21
N ALA A 171 9.97 -1.49 -0.13
CA ALA A 171 10.33 -2.81 -0.63
C ALA A 171 11.11 -2.75 -1.96
N ILE A 172 10.70 -1.87 -2.88
CA ILE A 172 11.43 -1.62 -4.13
C ILE A 172 12.83 -1.08 -3.83
N SER A 173 12.96 -0.08 -2.96
CA SER A 173 14.24 0.51 -2.58
C SER A 173 15.17 -0.52 -1.94
N PHE A 174 14.64 -1.40 -1.09
CA PHE A 174 15.38 -2.49 -0.48
C PHE A 174 15.99 -3.41 -1.55
N LEU A 175 15.19 -3.91 -2.50
CA LEU A 175 15.70 -4.78 -3.58
C LEU A 175 16.64 -4.06 -4.56
N GLN A 176 16.40 -2.76 -4.79
CA GLN A 176 17.28 -1.92 -5.60
C GLN A 176 18.67 -1.78 -5.00
N LEU A 177 18.75 -1.53 -3.69
CA LEU A 177 20.01 -1.24 -3.00
C LEU A 177 20.59 -2.44 -2.25
N HIS A 178 19.99 -3.61 -2.43
CA HIS A 178 20.47 -4.84 -1.82
C HIS A 178 21.92 -5.12 -2.25
N PRO A 179 22.87 -5.33 -1.32
CA PRO A 179 24.29 -5.52 -1.66
C PRO A 179 24.54 -6.73 -2.55
N ARG A 180 23.75 -7.79 -2.34
CA ARG A 180 23.84 -9.02 -3.12
C ARG A 180 23.06 -8.87 -4.43
N ILE A 181 23.75 -9.03 -5.57
CA ILE A 181 23.14 -8.92 -6.91
C ILE A 181 22.10 -10.03 -7.14
N ASP A 182 22.32 -11.20 -6.53
CA ASP A 182 21.44 -12.36 -6.57
C ASP A 182 20.11 -12.15 -5.84
N ALA A 183 20.00 -11.17 -4.93
CA ALA A 183 18.74 -10.80 -4.27
C ALA A 183 17.63 -10.34 -5.24
N ARG A 184 17.99 -10.12 -6.50
CA ARG A 184 17.07 -9.76 -7.59
C ARG A 184 16.67 -10.98 -8.44
N ARG A 185 17.26 -12.15 -8.20
CA ARG A 185 16.93 -13.39 -8.90
C ARG A 185 15.67 -14.02 -8.31
N ALA A 186 14.98 -14.80 -9.13
CA ALA A 186 13.73 -15.44 -8.75
C ALA A 186 13.91 -16.64 -7.80
N ASP A 187 15.14 -17.16 -7.67
CA ASP A 187 15.49 -18.32 -6.84
C ASP A 187 16.05 -17.93 -5.45
N GLU A 188 16.04 -16.64 -5.09
CA GLU A 188 16.54 -16.19 -3.80
C GLU A 188 15.59 -16.56 -2.64
N ASN A 189 16.17 -16.77 -1.46
CA ASN A 189 15.41 -17.08 -0.25
C ASN A 189 14.62 -15.86 0.27
N LEU A 190 13.30 -15.85 0.00
CA LEU A 190 12.34 -14.87 0.53
C LEU A 190 12.41 -14.68 2.05
N GLY A 191 12.71 -15.73 2.82
CA GLY A 191 12.83 -15.65 4.27
C GLY A 191 14.02 -14.79 4.70
N MET A 192 15.16 -14.93 4.02
CA MET A 192 16.32 -14.07 4.23
C MET A 192 15.99 -12.62 3.87
N LEU A 193 15.40 -12.39 2.69
CA LEU A 193 15.04 -11.04 2.23
C LEU A 193 14.05 -10.36 3.19
N LEU A 194 13.09 -11.09 3.75
CA LEU A 194 12.14 -10.56 4.72
C LEU A 194 12.85 -10.15 6.03
N ILE A 195 13.77 -10.97 6.54
CA ILE A 195 14.55 -10.67 7.75
C ILE A 195 15.47 -9.46 7.49
N GLU A 196 16.19 -9.43 6.37
CA GLU A 196 17.06 -8.32 5.96
C GLU A 196 16.27 -7.01 5.77
N PHE A 197 15.04 -7.08 5.25
CA PHE A 197 14.14 -5.93 5.16
C PHE A 197 13.80 -5.37 6.55
N PHE A 198 13.40 -6.24 7.49
CA PHE A 198 13.12 -5.84 8.86
C PHE A 198 14.36 -5.33 9.59
N GLU A 199 15.54 -5.89 9.33
CA GLU A 199 16.80 -5.40 9.87
C GLU A 199 17.08 -3.97 9.38
N LEU A 200 17.00 -3.77 8.06
CA LEU A 200 17.29 -2.49 7.45
C LEU A 200 16.36 -1.41 7.98
N TYR A 201 15.05 -1.60 7.87
CA TYR A 201 14.08 -0.57 8.26
C TYR A 201 13.75 -0.57 9.76
N GLY A 202 14.09 -1.61 10.51
CA GLY A 202 13.95 -1.64 11.97
C GLY A 202 15.15 -1.05 12.71
N ARG A 203 16.37 -1.25 12.20
CA ARG A 203 17.61 -0.93 12.93
C ARG A 203 18.50 0.07 12.21
N ASN A 204 18.77 -0.16 10.93
CA ASN A 204 19.91 0.46 10.25
C ASN A 204 19.55 1.74 9.48
N PHE A 205 18.31 1.85 8.99
CA PHE A 205 17.86 3.00 8.22
C PHE A 205 17.76 4.25 9.10
N ASN A 206 18.46 5.31 8.70
CA ASN A 206 18.45 6.57 9.44
C ASN A 206 17.24 7.44 9.06
N TYR A 207 16.11 7.18 9.71
CA TYR A 207 14.87 7.97 9.54
C TYR A 207 15.03 9.46 9.83
N LEU A 208 16.09 9.93 10.49
CA LEU A 208 16.26 11.37 10.75
C LEU A 208 16.91 12.09 9.58
N LYS A 209 17.89 11.46 8.92
CA LYS A 209 18.75 12.13 7.92
C LYS A 209 18.58 11.62 6.49
N THR A 210 18.04 10.41 6.33
CA THR A 210 18.01 9.73 5.03
C THR A 210 16.61 9.75 4.43
N GLY A 211 16.54 10.04 3.13
CA GLY A 211 15.36 9.85 2.30
C GLY A 211 15.59 8.77 1.24
N ILE A 212 14.49 8.24 0.72
CA ILE A 212 14.47 7.16 -0.27
C ILE A 212 14.19 7.74 -1.66
N ARG A 213 15.04 7.40 -2.64
CA ARG A 213 14.82 7.69 -4.06
C ARG A 213 14.75 6.37 -4.83
N ILE A 214 13.76 6.26 -5.72
CA ILE A 214 13.51 5.05 -6.52
C ILE A 214 14.07 5.16 -7.95
N LYS A 215 14.22 6.38 -8.46
CA LYS A 215 14.71 6.65 -9.82
C LYS A 215 16.15 6.17 -10.02
N ASN A 216 16.53 5.88 -11.27
CA ASN A 216 17.89 5.54 -11.69
C ASN A 216 18.54 4.37 -10.92
N GLY A 217 17.74 3.34 -10.58
CA GLY A 217 18.24 2.17 -9.87
C GLY A 217 18.20 2.27 -8.35
N GLY A 218 17.69 3.39 -7.81
CA GLY A 218 17.51 3.59 -6.38
C GLY A 218 18.70 4.31 -5.72
N ALA A 219 18.42 5.08 -4.67
CA ALA A 219 19.47 5.70 -3.84
C ALA A 219 18.93 6.07 -2.45
N TYR A 220 19.82 6.02 -1.47
CA TYR A 220 19.62 6.70 -0.18
C TYR A 220 20.33 8.05 -0.22
N ILE A 221 19.59 9.11 0.02
CA ILE A 221 20.06 10.48 -0.12
C ILE A 221 19.79 11.28 1.14
N ALA A 222 20.55 12.35 1.34
CA ALA A 222 20.30 13.27 2.43
C ALA A 222 18.94 13.96 2.23
N LYS A 223 18.15 14.08 3.31
CA LYS A 223 16.83 14.74 3.24
C LYS A 223 16.92 16.19 2.79
N GLU A 224 18.04 16.85 3.07
CA GLU A 224 18.36 18.20 2.63
C GLU A 224 18.40 18.31 1.09
N GLU A 225 18.79 17.25 0.38
CA GLU A 225 18.76 17.22 -1.09
C GLU A 225 17.33 17.13 -1.62
N ILE A 226 16.48 16.32 -0.99
CA ILE A 226 15.07 16.21 -1.36
C ILE A 226 14.36 17.54 -1.10
N MET A 227 14.66 18.18 0.04
CA MET A 227 14.09 19.47 0.43
C MET A 227 14.31 20.56 -0.63
N LYS A 228 15.47 20.57 -1.30
CA LYS A 228 15.76 21.53 -2.39
C LYS A 228 14.81 21.40 -3.58
N LEU A 229 14.22 20.21 -3.78
CA LEU A 229 13.29 19.91 -4.86
C LEU A 229 11.82 20.06 -4.43
N MET A 230 11.55 20.23 -3.12
CA MET A 230 10.20 20.41 -2.62
C MET A 230 9.72 21.84 -2.88
N THR A 231 8.60 21.96 -3.58
CA THR A 231 8.07 23.24 -4.08
C THR A 231 7.56 24.20 -3.00
N ASN A 232 7.34 23.73 -1.76
CA ASN A 232 6.56 24.46 -0.77
C ASN A 232 7.27 24.67 0.59
N GLY A 233 8.59 24.50 0.67
CA GLY A 233 9.35 24.77 1.91
C GLY A 233 9.03 23.84 3.10
N TYR A 234 8.31 22.73 2.85
CA TYR A 234 8.00 21.75 3.88
C TYR A 234 9.25 21.03 4.37
N ARG A 235 9.29 20.78 5.68
CA ARG A 235 10.30 19.90 6.27
C ARG A 235 10.06 18.46 5.80
N PRO A 236 11.10 17.74 5.36
CA PRO A 236 11.02 16.32 5.07
C PRO A 236 10.40 15.54 6.24
N SER A 237 9.48 14.63 5.95
CA SER A 237 8.81 13.82 6.98
C SER A 237 9.75 12.79 7.60
N MET A 238 9.34 12.12 8.67
CA MET A 238 10.15 11.06 9.32
C MET A 238 10.50 9.95 8.33
N LEU A 239 9.50 9.41 7.61
CA LEU A 239 9.72 8.53 6.47
C LEU A 239 9.72 9.36 5.18
N CYS A 240 10.88 9.90 4.79
CA CYS A 240 10.97 10.70 3.57
C CYS A 240 11.18 9.81 2.34
N ILE A 241 10.22 9.83 1.40
CA ILE A 241 10.32 9.07 0.14
C ILE A 241 10.01 10.02 -1.01
N GLU A 242 10.97 10.22 -1.92
CA GLU A 242 10.76 11.01 -3.14
C GLU A 242 9.74 10.29 -4.03
N ASP A 243 8.63 10.96 -4.34
CA ASP A 243 7.63 10.42 -5.23
C ASP A 243 8.20 10.27 -6.66
N PRO A 244 8.25 9.04 -7.21
CA PRO A 244 8.78 8.83 -8.54
C PRO A 244 7.92 9.48 -9.64
N LEU A 245 6.64 9.76 -9.35
CA LEU A 245 5.65 10.25 -10.32
C LEU A 245 5.30 11.72 -10.14
N LEU A 246 5.54 12.31 -8.96
CA LEU A 246 5.24 13.70 -8.66
C LEU A 246 6.46 14.41 -8.05
N PRO A 247 7.28 15.11 -8.86
CA PRO A 247 8.44 15.83 -8.36
C PRO A 247 8.12 16.79 -7.20
N GLY A 248 8.96 16.78 -6.16
CA GLY A 248 8.79 17.61 -4.97
C GLY A 248 7.77 17.09 -3.95
N ASN A 249 7.08 15.98 -4.25
CA ASN A 249 6.20 15.33 -3.28
C ASN A 249 6.98 14.33 -2.40
N ASP A 250 6.62 14.32 -1.11
CA ASP A 250 7.11 13.34 -0.13
C ASP A 250 5.97 12.36 0.17
N VAL A 251 6.13 11.12 -0.28
CA VAL A 251 5.08 10.09 -0.18
C VAL A 251 4.82 9.69 1.28
N GLY A 252 5.83 9.75 2.14
CA GLY A 252 5.68 9.39 3.55
C GLY A 252 5.25 10.55 4.46
N ARG A 253 4.84 11.70 3.89
CA ARG A 253 4.41 12.88 4.64
C ARG A 253 3.33 12.59 5.68
N SER A 254 2.38 11.72 5.35
CA SER A 254 1.28 11.36 6.26
C SER A 254 1.62 10.21 7.21
N SER A 255 2.80 9.61 7.10
CA SER A 255 3.28 8.53 7.98
C SER A 255 3.99 9.08 9.21
N TYR A 256 3.30 9.93 9.98
CA TYR A 256 3.87 10.61 11.15
C TYR A 256 4.19 9.65 12.31
N GLY A 257 3.59 8.45 12.31
CA GLY A 257 3.88 7.34 13.23
C GLY A 257 4.99 6.39 12.74
N ALA A 258 5.78 6.75 11.73
CA ALA A 258 6.82 5.88 11.16
C ALA A 258 7.82 5.32 12.19
N MET A 259 8.06 6.02 13.30
CA MET A 259 8.93 5.52 14.37
C MET A 259 8.34 4.34 15.14
N GLN A 260 7.02 4.28 15.29
CA GLN A 260 6.34 3.08 15.83
C GLN A 260 6.49 1.91 14.85
N VAL A 261 6.42 2.19 13.54
CA VAL A 261 6.63 1.16 12.52
C VAL A 261 8.07 0.63 12.55
N LYS A 262 9.06 1.52 12.72
CA LYS A 262 10.46 1.13 12.96
C LYS A 262 10.59 0.17 14.16
N GLN A 263 9.92 0.46 15.28
CA GLN A 263 9.98 -0.39 16.47
C GLN A 263 9.41 -1.78 16.23
N VAL A 264 8.27 -1.90 15.53
CA VAL A 264 7.71 -3.22 15.23
C VAL A 264 8.54 -3.99 14.19
N PHE A 265 9.20 -3.30 13.26
CA PHE A 265 10.15 -3.93 12.33
C PHE A 265 11.38 -4.47 13.07
N ASP A 266 11.94 -3.70 14.01
CA ASP A 266 13.04 -4.19 14.87
C ASP A 266 12.62 -5.43 15.67
N TYR A 267 11.42 -5.39 16.27
CA TYR A 267 10.88 -6.55 16.98
C TYR A 267 10.70 -7.77 16.07
N ALA A 268 10.16 -7.58 14.86
CA ALA A 268 10.01 -8.66 13.87
C ALA A 268 11.35 -9.26 13.47
N TYR A 269 12.37 -8.42 13.26
CA TYR A 269 13.74 -8.89 13.00
C TYR A 269 14.26 -9.77 14.13
N ILE A 270 14.10 -9.35 15.40
CA ILE A 270 14.55 -10.13 16.57
C ILE A 270 13.86 -11.49 16.60
N VAL A 271 12.53 -11.50 16.50
CA VAL A 271 11.72 -12.72 16.60
C VAL A 271 12.04 -13.70 15.48
N LEU A 272 12.08 -13.23 14.23
CA LEU A 272 12.34 -14.09 13.07
C LEU A 272 13.78 -14.60 13.08
N SER A 273 14.77 -13.74 13.39
CA SER A 273 16.18 -14.15 13.47
C SER A 273 16.40 -15.22 14.53
N HIS A 274 15.71 -15.10 15.67
CA HIS A 274 15.73 -16.15 16.70
C HIS A 274 15.06 -17.43 16.20
N ALA A 275 13.87 -17.35 15.61
CA ALA A 275 13.10 -18.51 15.15
C ALA A 275 13.81 -19.32 14.06
N VAL A 276 14.58 -18.68 13.18
CA VAL A 276 15.37 -19.38 12.14
C VAL A 276 16.76 -19.79 12.61
N SER A 277 17.16 -19.41 13.82
CA SER A 277 18.45 -19.82 14.39
C SER A 277 18.49 -21.34 14.61
N PRO A 278 19.61 -22.02 14.30
CA PRO A 278 19.77 -23.44 14.62
C PRO A 278 19.50 -23.77 16.09
N LEU A 279 19.75 -22.81 16.99
CA LEU A 279 19.51 -22.94 18.43
C LEU A 279 18.02 -23.01 18.81
N ALA A 280 17.12 -22.45 18.00
CA ALA A 280 15.68 -22.56 18.23
C ALA A 280 15.15 -23.98 17.97
N ARG A 281 15.84 -24.78 17.15
CA ARG A 281 15.50 -26.21 16.97
C ARG A 281 15.80 -27.06 18.20
N SER A 282 16.74 -26.64 19.05
CA SER A 282 17.09 -27.32 20.30
C SER A 282 16.14 -27.02 21.46
N TYR A 283 15.35 -25.94 21.37
CA TYR A 283 14.32 -25.58 22.33
C TYR A 283 13.05 -25.22 21.55
N PRO A 284 12.32 -26.21 20.99
CA PRO A 284 11.01 -25.93 20.44
C PRO A 284 10.19 -25.28 21.56
N ASN A 285 9.59 -24.12 21.29
CA ASN A 285 8.64 -23.51 22.20
C ASN A 285 7.64 -24.61 22.58
N ARG A 286 7.75 -25.14 23.79
CA ARG A 286 6.66 -25.92 24.37
C ARG A 286 5.55 -24.92 24.53
N ASP A 287 4.48 -25.15 23.78
CA ASP A 287 3.20 -24.46 23.92
C ASP A 287 2.93 -24.27 25.41
N SER A 288 2.99 -23.01 25.82
CA SER A 288 2.48 -22.61 27.13
C SER A 288 1.01 -22.31 26.87
N GLU A 289 0.17 -23.13 27.49
CA GLU A 289 -1.30 -23.09 27.48
C GLU A 289 -1.90 -21.68 27.52
#